data_AF-A0A7C2VDT2-F1
#
_entry.id   AF-A0A7C2VDT2-F1
#
_cell.length_a   1.000
_cell.length_b   1.000
_cell.length_c   1.000
_cell.angle_alpha   90.00
_cell.angle_beta   90.00
_cell.angle_gamma   90.00
#
_symmetry.space_group_name_H-M   'P 1'
#
loop_
_entity.id
_entity.type
_entity.pdbx_description
1 polymer ?
#
loop_
_entity_poly.entity_id
_entity_poly.type
_entity_poly.pdbx_seq_one_letter_code
_entity_poly.pdbx_strand_id
1 'polypeptide(L)' 'MRIFAGGREIDVPTDSQGNVDVAEVRQAANIPNNRMLVQQRPGGENHILPRHGQVAINPNDQFMDAPRAVRGWQ' A
#
# COMPACT_ATOMS: atom_id res chain seq x y z
N MET A 1 0.57 -7.45 -11.16
CA MET A 1 0.00 -8.24 -10.05
C MET A 1 -1.36 -7.67 -9.68
N ARG A 2 -2.28 -8.52 -9.22
CA ARG A 2 -3.58 -8.08 -8.71
C ARG A 2 -3.53 -7.98 -7.18
N ILE A 3 -4.04 -6.88 -6.64
CA ILE A 3 -4.12 -6.62 -5.19
C ILE A 3 -5.51 -6.15 -4.80
N PHE A 4 -5.86 -6.25 -3.51
CA PHE A 4 -7.12 -5.76 -2.99
C PHE A 4 -6.93 -4.45 -2.24
N ALA A 5 -7.55 -3.37 -2.71
CA ALA A 5 -7.44 -2.05 -2.08
C ALA A 5 -8.79 -1.35 -2.05
N GLY A 6 -9.18 -0.84 -0.88
CA GLY A 6 -10.43 -0.08 -0.72
C GLY A 6 -11.68 -0.84 -1.17
N GLY A 7 -11.73 -2.16 -0.98
CA GLY A 7 -12.89 -2.99 -1.34
C GLY A 7 -12.96 -3.45 -2.80
N ARG A 8 -11.92 -3.22 -3.61
CA ARG A 8 -11.85 -3.64 -5.01
C ARG A 8 -10.52 -4.28 -5.36
N GLU A 9 -10.54 -5.15 -6.36
CA GLU A 9 -9.33 -5.65 -7.00
C GLU A 9 -8.77 -4.61 -7.97
N ILE A 10 -7.47 -4.36 -7.91
CA ILE A 10 -6.75 -3.46 -8.81
C ILE A 10 -5.50 -4.16 -9.33
N ASP A 11 -5.18 -3.92 -10.59
CA ASP A 11 -3.94 -4.39 -11.22
C ASP A 11 -2.85 -3.33 -11.06
N VAL A 12 -1.69 -3.76 -10.56
CA VAL A 12 -0.50 -2.93 -10.37
C VAL A 12 0.69 -3.52 -11.13
N PRO A 13 1.57 -2.69 -11.73
CA PRO A 13 2.78 -3.17 -12.39
C PRO A 13 3.71 -3.84 -11.38
N THR A 14 4.45 -4.86 -11.83
CA THR A 14 5.51 -5.49 -11.03
C THR A 14 6.84 -5.41 -11.75
N ASP A 15 7.93 -5.35 -11.00
CA ASP A 15 9.27 -5.57 -11.55
C ASP A 15 9.52 -7.05 -11.90
N SER A 16 10.72 -7.37 -12.41
CA SER A 16 11.12 -8.73 -12.78
C SER A 16 11.25 -9.70 -11.61
N GLN A 17 11.26 -9.19 -10.38
CA GLN A 17 11.32 -9.95 -9.13
C GLN A 17 9.94 -10.09 -8.47
N GLY A 18 8.89 -9.50 -9.06
CA GLY A 18 7.53 -9.50 -8.52
C GLY A 18 7.29 -8.47 -7.43
N ASN A 19 8.22 -7.53 -7.19
CA ASN A 19 7.98 -6.39 -6.31
C ASN A 19 7.11 -5.35 -7.02
N VAL A 20 6.46 -4.52 -6.21
CA VAL A 20 5.64 -3.41 -6.70
C VAL A 20 6.17 -2.11 -6.16
N ASP A 21 6.15 -1.08 -7.01
CA ASP A 21 6.43 0.29 -6.58
C ASP A 21 5.31 0.79 -5.67
N VAL A 22 5.68 1.26 -4.48
CA VAL A 22 4.71 1.82 -3.54
C VAL A 22 3.92 3.00 -4.15
N ALA A 23 4.53 3.81 -5.02
CA ALA A 23 3.84 4.91 -5.68
C ALA A 23 2.71 4.41 -6.60
N GLU A 24 2.94 3.32 -7.33
CA GLU A 24 1.96 2.69 -8.21
C GLU A 24 0.79 2.10 -7.42
N VAL A 25 1.07 1.40 -6.31
CA VAL A 25 0.01 0.91 -5.39
C VAL A 25 -0.85 2.07 -4.91
N ARG A 26 -0.21 3.16 -4.49
CA ARG A 26 -0.89 4.34 -3.97
C ARG A 26 -1.81 4.97 -5.00
N GLN A 27 -1.32 5.13 -6.22
CA GLN A 27 -2.07 5.71 -7.33
C GLN A 27 -3.26 4.81 -7.71
N ALA A 28 -3.03 3.52 -7.90
CA ALA A 28 -4.08 2.57 -8.28
C ALA A 28 -5.15 2.42 -7.16
N ALA A 29 -4.74 2.49 -5.90
CA ALA A 29 -5.63 2.49 -4.74
C ALA A 29 -6.33 3.83 -4.49
N ASN A 30 -6.05 4.89 -5.28
CA ASN A 30 -6.54 6.26 -5.06
C ASN A 30 -6.23 6.80 -3.65
N ILE A 31 -5.06 6.46 -3.10
CA ILE A 31 -4.65 6.89 -1.76
C ILE A 31 -3.84 8.20 -1.86
N PRO A 32 -4.29 9.30 -1.23
CA PRO A 32 -3.56 10.56 -1.26
C PRO A 32 -2.18 10.51 -0.58
N ASN A 33 -1.25 11.35 -1.04
CA ASN A 33 0.12 11.45 -0.50
C ASN A 33 0.21 11.95 0.95
N ASN A 34 -0.85 12.57 1.48
CA ASN A 34 -0.92 13.01 2.87
C ASN A 34 -1.40 11.89 3.83
N ARG A 35 -1.70 10.68 3.33
CA ARG A 35 -2.14 9.53 4.12
C ARG A 35 -1.08 8.44 4.16
N MET A 36 -1.16 7.55 5.13
CA MET A 36 -0.30 6.37 5.19
C MET A 36 -0.90 5.28 4.31
N LEU A 37 -0.05 4.52 3.62
CA LEU A 37 -0.44 3.30 2.92
C LEU A 37 -0.15 2.16 3.85
N VAL A 38 -1.17 1.38 4.18
CA VAL A 38 -1.08 0.27 5.13
C VAL A 38 -1.32 -1.02 4.36
N GLN A 39 -0.36 -1.93 4.46
CA GLN A 39 -0.47 -3.32 4.02
C GLN A 39 -0.94 -4.14 5.20
N GLN A 40 -2.12 -4.75 5.09
CA GLN A 40 -2.61 -5.76 6.01
C GLN A 40 -2.30 -7.13 5.42
N ARG A 41 -1.54 -7.93 6.17
CA ARG A 41 -1.21 -9.30 5.81
C ARG A 41 -2.33 -10.25 6.23
N PRO A 42 -2.45 -11.43 5.60
CA PRO A 42 -3.44 -12.45 5.97
C PRO A 42 -3.41 -12.87 7.44
N GLY A 43 -2.25 -12.77 8.10
CA GLY A 43 -2.09 -13.06 9.53
C GLY A 43 -2.64 -11.97 10.48
N GLY A 44 -3.20 -10.88 9.95
CA GLY A 44 -3.71 -9.74 10.73
C GLY A 44 -2.66 -8.69 11.08
N GLU A 45 -1.41 -8.90 10.68
CA GLU A 45 -0.32 -7.91 10.84
C GLU A 45 -0.54 -6.72 9.91
N ASN A 46 -0.28 -5.51 10.42
CA ASN A 46 -0.37 -4.28 9.64
C ASN A 46 1.00 -3.62 9.52
N HIS A 47 1.45 -3.39 8.30
CA HIS A 47 2.71 -2.70 7.99
C HIS A 47 2.43 -1.37 7.31
N ILE A 48 3.04 -0.29 7.79
CA ILE A 48 3.03 0.99 7.09
C ILE A 48 4.10 0.93 6.02
N LEU A 49 3.68 1.05 4.76
CA LEU A 49 4.62 1.08 3.64
C LEU A 49 5.32 2.44 3.55
N PRO A 50 6.59 2.46 3.08
CA PRO A 50 7.33 3.70 2.87
C PRO A 50 6.64 4.60 1.84
N ARG A 51 7.10 5.84 1.67
CA ARG A 51 6.52 6.74 0.67
C ARG A 51 6.87 6.34 -0.76
N HIS A 52 8.06 5.76 -0.94
CA HIS A 52 8.65 5.41 -2.22
C HIS A 52 9.44 4.11 -2.09
N GLY A 53 9.68 3.44 -3.21
CA GLY A 53 10.53 2.26 -3.29
C GLY A 53 9.74 1.01 -3.69
N GLN A 54 10.48 -0.09 -3.84
CA GLN A 54 9.93 -1.39 -4.21
C GLN A 54 9.63 -2.20 -2.95
N VAL A 55 8.47 -2.85 -2.93
CA VAL A 55 8.06 -3.72 -1.83
C VAL A 55 7.55 -5.05 -2.37
N ALA A 56 7.93 -6.14 -1.70
CA ALA A 56 7.35 -7.44 -1.95
C ALA A 56 5.94 -7.48 -1.34
N ILE A 57 4.95 -7.78 -2.17
CA ILE A 57 3.55 -7.87 -1.76
C ILE A 57 2.97 -9.22 -2.19
N ASN A 58 2.11 -9.77 -1.33
CA ASN A 58 1.37 -10.99 -1.61
C ASN A 58 0.01 -10.64 -2.24
N PRO A 59 -0.48 -11.40 -3.23
CA PRO A 59 -1.83 -11.20 -3.77
C PRO A 59 -2.96 -11.22 -2.73
N ASN A 60 -2.75 -11.90 -1.60
CA ASN A 60 -3.71 -11.97 -0.50
C ASN A 60 -3.59 -10.80 0.50
N ASP A 61 -2.64 -9.90 0.31
CA ASP A 61 -2.53 -8.70 1.14
C ASP A 61 -3.64 -7.72 0.78
N GLN A 62 -4.15 -7.05 1.81
CA GLN A 62 -5.11 -5.97 1.66
C GLN A 62 -4.43 -4.64 1.88
N PHE A 63 -4.84 -3.64 1.10
CA PHE A 63 -4.30 -2.29 1.17
C PHE A 63 -5.37 -1.31 1.59
N MET A 64 -5.03 -0.51 2.60
CA MET A 64 -5.90 0.52 3.15
C MET A 64 -5.11 1.78 3.43
N ASP A 65 -5.82 2.88 3.61
CA ASP A 65 -5.24 4.13 4.02
C ASP A 65 -5.46 4.37 5.52
N ALA A 66 -4.53 5.09 6.14
CA ALA A 66 -4.69 5.58 7.50
C ALA A 66 -4.33 7.07 7.58
N PRO A 67 -4.95 7.86 8.48
CA PRO A 67 -4.51 9.21 8.75
C PRO A 67 -3.04 9.22 9.14
N ARG A 68 -2.28 10.18 8.63
CA ARG A 68 -0.91 10.40 9.10
C ARG A 68 -0.96 11.02 10.48
N ALA A 69 -0.57 10.27 11.51
CA ALA A 69 -0.36 10.84 12.82
C ALA A 69 0.80 11.85 12.75
N VAL A 70 0.50 13.09 13.10
CA VAL A 70 1.48 14.13 13.37
C VAL A 70 1.46 14.34 14.88
N ARG A 71 2.62 14.35 15.54
CA ARG A 71 2.66 14.83 16.93
C ARG A 71 2.26 16.30 16.90
N GLY A 72 1.32 16.69 17.75
CA GLY A 72 0.89 18.09 17.84
C GLY A 72 2.07 19.00 18.20
N TRP A 73 1.99 20.22 17.65
CA TRP A 73 2.87 21.40 17.81
C TRP A 73 3.91 21.65 16.70
N GLN A 74 3.45 22.20 15.58
CA GLN A 74 3.82 23.53 15.03
C GLN A 74 2.87 23.90 13.89
#